data_AF-A0A550D3K6-F1
#
_entry.id   AF-A0A550D3K6-F1
#
_cell.length_a   1.000
_cell.length_b   1.000
_cell.length_c   1.000
_cell.angle_alpha   90.00
_cell.angle_beta   90.00
_cell.angle_gamma   90.00
#
_symmetry.space_group_name_H-M   'P 1'
#
loop_
_entity.id
_entity.type
_entity.pdbx_description
1 polymer ?
#
loop_
_entity_poly.entity_id
_entity_poly.type
_entity_poly.pdbx_seq_one_letter_code
_entity_poly.pdbx_strand_id
1 'polypeptide(L)'
;MKIDDILKVASDYPSGKLESQVIKLEDELLHLEQLPQILNLLDAKKVEWRYNATIVGPDLSIVNTEGGTNEKKLIVRTPINKVSIPWKFHRIEEKNFIKLINYLIPCKEGKSIFNPSPWERYYFNGNRKILLREGEIGEGLTSSNTQIDFRLEENNVKLETNFLNPYFYYINPYYLEKDEKPINQTFAISLELTESYSIISNSKLNLKFNLGEIKAESDKKIMIVKSKSTKEAKIHRLLWDMENEVIELDCKPPFPLSLYRLEPASVVPLHFSFSEKSNVLDIILENFEDKPVIATLYLSARISKVIEPLNISSEYDRIKIPIRRWGIAKISIEVKKLPEIFLKRKAI
;
A
#
# COMPACT_ATOMS: atom_id res chain seq x y z
N MET A 1 -15.06 2.03 -20.76
CA MET A 1 -14.95 2.29 -19.30
C MET A 1 -13.69 3.10 -19.13
N LYS A 2 -13.70 4.17 -18.32
CA LYS A 2 -12.52 5.05 -18.21
C LYS A 2 -11.49 4.48 -17.24
N ILE A 3 -10.25 4.98 -17.30
CA ILE A 3 -9.18 4.60 -16.35
C ILE A 3 -9.67 4.79 -14.92
N ASP A 4 -10.28 5.95 -14.61
CA ASP A 4 -10.74 6.28 -13.26
C ASP A 4 -11.76 5.28 -12.71
N ASP A 5 -12.63 4.73 -13.56
CA ASP A 5 -13.62 3.73 -13.15
C ASP A 5 -12.92 2.43 -12.72
N ILE A 6 -11.95 1.97 -13.52
CA ILE A 6 -11.15 0.76 -13.21
C ILE A 6 -10.38 0.96 -11.91
N LEU A 7 -9.73 2.12 -11.75
CA LEU A 7 -8.93 2.41 -10.56
C LEU A 7 -9.78 2.51 -9.30
N LYS A 8 -10.98 3.07 -9.39
CA LYS A 8 -11.91 3.13 -8.27
C LYS A 8 -12.32 1.73 -7.82
N VAL A 9 -12.71 0.87 -8.75
CA VAL A 9 -13.10 -0.51 -8.40
C VAL A 9 -11.89 -1.29 -7.87
N ALA A 10 -10.70 -1.07 -8.44
CA ALA A 10 -9.47 -1.69 -7.97
C ALA A 10 -9.09 -1.23 -6.55
N SER A 11 -9.27 0.06 -6.23
CA SER A 11 -9.02 0.59 -4.88
C SER A 11 -9.98 0.04 -3.83
N ASP A 12 -11.18 -0.39 -4.25
CA ASP A 12 -12.19 -0.95 -3.36
C ASP A 12 -12.11 -2.48 -3.23
N TYR A 13 -11.19 -3.15 -3.93
CA TYR A 13 -10.99 -4.61 -3.85
C TYR A 13 -10.65 -5.04 -2.41
N PRO A 14 -11.29 -6.11 -1.86
CA PRO A 14 -12.09 -7.14 -2.53
C PRO A 14 -13.60 -6.85 -2.60
N SER A 15 -14.02 -5.70 -2.08
CA SER A 15 -15.42 -5.27 -2.01
C SER A 15 -15.92 -4.76 -3.37
N GLY A 16 -15.03 -4.11 -4.13
CA GLY A 16 -15.28 -3.64 -5.48
C GLY A 16 -15.49 -4.81 -6.43
N LYS A 17 -16.67 -4.86 -7.05
CA LYS A 17 -16.96 -5.74 -8.18
C LYS A 17 -17.29 -4.90 -9.39
N LEU A 18 -16.86 -5.35 -10.56
CA LEU A 18 -17.35 -4.78 -11.79
C LEU A 18 -18.82 -5.18 -11.97
N GLU A 19 -19.70 -4.18 -12.06
CA GLU A 19 -21.13 -4.40 -12.32
C GLU A 19 -21.36 -5.09 -13.68
N SER A 20 -20.47 -4.83 -14.64
CA SER A 20 -20.43 -5.50 -15.95
C SER A 20 -19.26 -6.49 -16.03
N GLN A 21 -19.57 -7.75 -16.31
CA GLN A 21 -18.58 -8.79 -16.61
C GLN A 21 -17.93 -8.61 -18.01
N VAL A 22 -18.44 -7.67 -18.82
CA VAL A 22 -17.88 -7.27 -20.12
C VAL A 22 -17.23 -5.90 -20.00
N ILE A 23 -15.94 -5.83 -20.29
CA ILE A 23 -15.13 -4.60 -20.19
C ILE A 23 -14.68 -4.20 -21.59
N LYS A 24 -15.09 -3.02 -22.04
CA LYS A 24 -14.62 -2.43 -23.30
C LYS A 24 -13.38 -1.59 -23.04
N LEU A 25 -12.26 -2.00 -23.64
CA LEU A 25 -10.99 -1.31 -23.55
C LEU A 25 -10.86 -0.19 -24.58
N GLU A 26 -10.40 0.96 -24.11
CA GLU A 26 -9.90 2.07 -24.92
C GLU A 26 -8.36 2.04 -24.89
N ASP A 27 -7.70 2.63 -25.91
CA ASP A 27 -6.23 2.61 -26.00
C ASP A 27 -5.55 3.21 -24.77
N GLU A 28 -6.15 4.24 -24.15
CA GLU A 28 -5.63 4.89 -22.95
C GLU A 28 -5.52 3.93 -21.76
N LEU A 29 -6.43 2.95 -21.62
CA LEU A 29 -6.35 1.96 -20.55
C LEU A 29 -5.08 1.13 -20.62
N LEU A 30 -4.49 0.97 -21.80
CA LEU A 30 -3.24 0.25 -21.99
C LEU A 30 -2.01 1.04 -21.49
N HIS A 31 -2.19 2.30 -21.07
CA HIS A 31 -1.17 3.03 -20.32
C HIS A 31 -1.08 2.58 -18.86
N LEU A 32 -2.10 1.86 -18.35
CA LEU A 32 -2.08 1.28 -17.02
C LEU A 32 -1.19 0.03 -17.03
N GLU A 33 0.01 0.15 -16.46
CA GLU A 33 1.01 -0.92 -16.45
C GLU A 33 0.46 -2.24 -15.86
N GLN A 34 -0.31 -2.14 -14.78
CA GLN A 34 -0.91 -3.27 -14.06
C GLN A 34 -2.32 -3.66 -14.56
N LEU A 35 -2.72 -3.21 -15.75
CA LEU A 35 -4.07 -3.46 -16.28
C LEU A 35 -4.46 -4.95 -16.23
N PRO A 36 -3.64 -5.92 -16.73
CA PRO A 36 -4.10 -7.31 -16.78
C PRO A 36 -4.26 -7.93 -15.39
N GLN A 37 -3.42 -7.57 -14.42
CA GLN A 37 -3.55 -7.95 -13.02
C GLN A 37 -4.85 -7.41 -12.42
N ILE A 38 -5.15 -6.12 -12.65
CA ILE A 38 -6.38 -5.48 -12.16
C ILE A 38 -7.62 -6.15 -12.75
N LEU A 39 -7.65 -6.39 -14.06
CA LEU A 39 -8.78 -7.05 -14.71
C LEU A 39 -9.01 -8.47 -14.17
N ASN A 40 -7.93 -9.22 -13.90
CA ASN A 40 -8.01 -10.55 -13.30
C ASN A 40 -8.52 -10.50 -11.85
N LEU A 41 -8.07 -9.54 -11.05
CA LEU A 41 -8.56 -9.35 -9.67
C LEU A 41 -10.04 -9.03 -9.62
N LEU A 42 -10.53 -8.26 -10.59
CA LEU A 42 -11.92 -7.87 -10.70
C LEU A 42 -12.81 -8.93 -11.37
N ASP A 43 -12.27 -10.12 -11.66
CA ASP A 43 -12.96 -11.25 -12.30
C ASP A 43 -13.63 -10.84 -13.64
N ALA A 44 -12.89 -10.09 -14.45
CA ALA A 44 -13.32 -9.69 -15.79
C ALA A 44 -13.54 -10.93 -16.68
N LYS A 45 -14.79 -11.28 -16.98
CA LYS A 45 -15.08 -12.47 -17.79
C LYS A 45 -14.81 -12.27 -19.27
N LYS A 46 -15.12 -11.08 -19.78
CA LYS A 46 -14.96 -10.74 -21.19
C LYS A 46 -14.33 -9.36 -21.32
N VAL A 47 -13.27 -9.28 -22.11
CA VAL A 47 -12.56 -8.02 -22.38
C VAL A 47 -12.62 -7.77 -23.88
N GLU A 48 -13.26 -6.70 -24.29
CA GLU A 48 -13.39 -6.30 -25.69
C GLU A 48 -12.39 -5.20 -26.00
N TRP A 49 -11.68 -5.32 -27.12
CA TRP A 49 -10.80 -4.26 -27.63
C TRP A 49 -10.87 -4.27 -29.15
N ARG A 50 -10.40 -3.19 -29.80
CA ARG A 50 -10.42 -3.12 -31.29
C ARG A 50 -9.69 -4.28 -31.95
N TYR A 51 -8.65 -4.82 -31.31
CA TYR A 51 -7.89 -5.97 -31.81
C TYR A 51 -8.10 -7.22 -30.94
N ASN A 52 -8.03 -8.38 -31.59
CA ASN A 52 -7.86 -9.66 -30.93
C ASN A 52 -6.41 -9.76 -30.44
N ALA A 53 -6.19 -9.69 -29.12
CA ALA A 53 -4.86 -9.61 -28.54
C ALA A 53 -4.73 -10.40 -27.24
N THR A 54 -3.49 -10.79 -26.94
CA THR A 54 -3.06 -11.21 -25.61
C THR A 54 -2.30 -10.05 -24.97
N ILE A 55 -2.89 -9.43 -23.95
CA ILE A 55 -2.30 -8.34 -23.19
C ILE A 55 -1.53 -8.95 -22.01
N VAL A 56 -0.26 -8.58 -21.86
CA VAL A 56 0.67 -9.13 -20.86
C VAL A 56 1.16 -8.01 -19.95
N GLY A 57 0.93 -8.17 -18.64
CA GLY A 57 1.40 -7.27 -17.60
C GLY A 57 2.84 -7.57 -17.16
N PRO A 58 3.48 -6.66 -16.40
CA PRO A 58 4.84 -6.84 -15.91
C PRO A 58 4.99 -7.96 -14.87
N ASP A 59 3.92 -8.32 -14.16
CA ASP A 59 3.81 -9.43 -13.22
C ASP A 59 3.55 -10.80 -13.91
N LEU A 60 3.53 -10.79 -15.25
CA LEU A 60 3.15 -11.89 -16.14
C LEU A 60 1.66 -12.26 -16.06
N SER A 61 0.80 -11.40 -15.52
CA SER A 61 -0.65 -11.52 -15.72
C SER A 61 -1.00 -11.40 -17.20
N ILE A 62 -2.01 -12.16 -17.61
CA ILE A 62 -2.44 -12.24 -19.01
C ILE A 62 -3.95 -12.05 -19.07
N VAL A 63 -4.40 -11.24 -20.03
CA VAL A 63 -5.81 -11.09 -20.41
C VAL A 63 -5.92 -11.23 -21.92
N ASN A 64 -6.94 -11.94 -22.40
CA ASN A 64 -7.24 -12.03 -23.83
C ASN A 64 -8.38 -11.07 -24.18
N THR A 65 -8.28 -10.41 -25.33
CA THR A 65 -9.32 -9.52 -25.83
C THR A 65 -10.07 -10.14 -27.01
N GLU A 66 -11.37 -9.86 -27.09
CA GLU A 66 -12.20 -10.15 -28.25
C GLU A 66 -12.34 -8.88 -29.10
N GLY A 67 -11.83 -8.94 -30.34
CA GLY A 67 -11.83 -7.82 -31.29
C GLY A 67 -11.82 -8.31 -32.72
N GLY A 68 -12.46 -7.57 -33.63
CA GLY A 68 -12.70 -8.01 -35.01
C GLY A 68 -11.88 -7.30 -36.08
N THR A 69 -11.10 -6.27 -35.75
CA THR A 69 -10.46 -5.42 -36.76
C THR A 69 -9.22 -6.08 -37.41
N ASN A 70 -8.74 -7.22 -36.91
CA ASN A 70 -7.57 -7.90 -37.45
C ASN A 70 -7.70 -9.43 -37.33
N GLU A 71 -7.34 -10.17 -38.38
CA GLU A 71 -7.42 -11.65 -38.39
C GLU A 71 -6.32 -12.31 -37.54
N LYS A 72 -5.19 -11.61 -37.35
CA LYS A 72 -4.05 -12.11 -36.57
C LYS A 72 -4.17 -11.72 -35.09
N LYS A 73 -3.95 -12.71 -34.21
CA LYS A 73 -3.86 -12.47 -32.76
C LYS A 73 -2.58 -11.70 -32.44
N LEU A 74 -2.71 -10.52 -31.85
CA LEU A 74 -1.59 -9.68 -31.43
C LEU A 74 -1.12 -10.06 -30.02
N ILE A 75 0.13 -9.71 -29.69
CA ILE A 75 0.64 -9.75 -28.31
C ILE A 75 1.03 -8.33 -27.94
N VAL A 76 0.48 -7.82 -26.84
CA VAL A 76 0.69 -6.45 -26.38
C VAL A 76 1.21 -6.48 -24.95
N ARG A 77 2.20 -5.64 -24.65
CA ARG A 77 2.71 -5.46 -23.28
C ARG A 77 2.28 -4.10 -22.75
N THR A 78 1.78 -4.06 -21.52
CA THR A 78 1.50 -2.81 -20.81
C THR A 78 2.73 -2.35 -20.00
N PRO A 79 2.91 -1.03 -19.81
CA PRO A 79 2.14 0.05 -20.41
C PRO A 79 2.60 0.32 -21.86
N ILE A 80 1.68 0.74 -22.74
CA ILE A 80 2.04 1.17 -24.10
C ILE A 80 2.80 2.50 -24.05
N ASN A 81 2.33 3.43 -23.23
CA ASN A 81 3.00 4.69 -22.94
C ASN A 81 3.09 4.87 -21.43
N LYS A 82 4.26 5.28 -20.94
CA LYS A 82 4.45 5.66 -19.54
C LYS A 82 3.79 7.01 -19.30
N VAL A 83 2.87 7.05 -18.35
CA VAL A 83 2.19 8.28 -17.91
C VAL A 83 2.04 8.25 -16.40
N SER A 84 1.98 9.44 -15.77
CA SER A 84 1.59 9.53 -14.36
C SER A 84 0.10 9.30 -14.23
N ILE A 85 -0.27 8.26 -13.46
CA ILE A 85 -1.64 7.95 -13.10
C ILE A 85 -1.71 8.10 -11.58
N PRO A 86 -2.23 9.23 -11.07
CA PRO A 86 -2.27 9.50 -9.63
C PRO A 86 -2.96 8.36 -8.88
N TRP A 87 -2.24 7.74 -7.95
CA TRP A 87 -2.72 6.62 -7.15
C TRP A 87 -2.46 6.84 -5.68
N LYS A 88 -3.40 6.34 -4.85
CA LYS A 88 -3.25 6.30 -3.40
C LYS A 88 -3.87 5.04 -2.81
N PHE A 89 -3.50 4.75 -1.57
CA PHE A 89 -4.02 3.60 -0.84
C PHE A 89 -5.45 3.84 -0.36
N HIS A 90 -6.22 2.76 -0.26
CA HIS A 90 -7.51 2.78 0.41
C HIS A 90 -7.30 2.84 1.93
N ARG A 91 -8.19 3.55 2.63
CA ARG A 91 -8.20 3.55 4.10
C ARG A 91 -8.78 2.25 4.62
N ILE A 92 -8.00 1.50 5.37
CA ILE A 92 -8.46 0.30 6.05
C ILE A 92 -9.38 0.68 7.20
N GLU A 93 -10.55 0.04 7.28
CA GLU A 93 -11.52 0.35 8.33
C GLU A 93 -11.00 -0.05 9.72
N GLU A 94 -10.85 0.94 10.60
CA GLU A 94 -10.34 0.77 11.97
C GLU A 94 -11.07 -0.32 12.77
N LYS A 95 -12.39 -0.44 12.56
CA LYS A 95 -13.24 -1.44 13.21
C LYS A 95 -12.73 -2.87 13.01
N ASN A 96 -12.08 -3.17 11.89
CA ASN A 96 -11.55 -4.50 11.60
C ASN A 96 -10.33 -4.81 12.47
N PHE A 97 -9.45 -3.83 12.68
CA PHE A 97 -8.34 -3.95 13.61
C PHE A 97 -8.84 -4.08 15.05
N ILE A 98 -9.77 -3.20 15.46
CA ILE A 98 -10.34 -3.21 16.83
C ILE A 98 -10.96 -4.58 17.16
N LYS A 99 -11.76 -5.14 16.26
CA LYS A 99 -12.34 -6.49 16.43
C LYS A 99 -11.27 -7.55 16.60
N LEU A 100 -10.23 -7.54 15.76
CA LEU A 100 -9.15 -8.51 15.85
C LEU A 100 -8.36 -8.37 17.15
N ILE A 101 -8.07 -7.14 17.58
CA ILE A 101 -7.35 -6.85 18.83
C ILE A 101 -8.16 -7.38 20.02
N ASN A 102 -9.44 -7.03 20.12
CA ASN A 102 -10.31 -7.50 21.19
C ASN A 102 -10.47 -9.03 21.19
N TYR A 103 -10.46 -9.63 20.00
CA TYR A 103 -10.53 -11.08 19.85
C TYR A 103 -9.23 -11.79 20.23
N LEU A 104 -8.05 -11.21 19.99
CA LEU A 104 -6.77 -11.90 20.19
C LEU A 104 -6.06 -11.53 21.50
N ILE A 105 -6.14 -10.27 21.89
CA ILE A 105 -5.28 -9.68 22.93
C ILE A 105 -6.04 -9.64 24.26
N PRO A 106 -5.44 -10.11 25.37
CA PRO A 106 -6.04 -10.00 26.69
C PRO A 106 -5.92 -8.55 27.21
N CYS A 107 -6.84 -7.69 26.78
CA CYS A 107 -6.91 -6.29 27.20
C CYS A 107 -7.38 -6.14 28.65
N LYS A 108 -6.79 -5.18 29.37
CA LYS A 108 -7.31 -4.62 30.63
C LYS A 108 -7.91 -3.24 30.37
N GLU A 109 -8.62 -2.71 31.37
CA GLU A 109 -9.09 -1.33 31.36
C GLU A 109 -7.92 -0.34 31.16
N GLY A 110 -8.14 0.66 30.31
CA GLY A 110 -7.18 1.72 30.03
C GLY A 110 -6.95 1.94 28.53
N LYS A 111 -6.39 3.11 28.21
CA LYS A 111 -6.14 3.51 26.83
C LYS A 111 -4.76 3.07 26.33
N SER A 112 -4.68 2.72 25.06
CA SER A 112 -3.44 2.55 24.30
C SER A 112 -3.58 3.15 22.91
N ILE A 113 -2.49 3.21 22.17
CA ILE A 113 -2.46 3.54 20.75
C ILE A 113 -1.99 2.33 19.96
N PHE A 114 -2.53 2.21 18.74
CA PHE A 114 -2.17 1.15 17.81
C PHE A 114 -1.60 1.72 16.52
N ASN A 115 -0.45 1.19 16.12
CA ASN A 115 0.12 1.39 14.81
C ASN A 115 -0.41 0.32 13.84
N PRO A 116 -1.36 0.65 12.94
CA PRO A 116 -1.80 -0.25 11.90
C PRO A 116 -0.73 -0.44 10.82
N SER A 117 0.35 0.34 10.76
CA SER A 117 1.41 0.12 9.76
C SER A 117 2.25 -1.10 10.11
N PRO A 118 2.65 -1.91 9.11
CA PRO A 118 3.55 -3.05 9.33
C PRO A 118 5.03 -2.64 9.42
N TRP A 119 5.30 -1.33 9.60
CA TRP A 119 6.62 -0.73 9.79
C TRP A 119 6.56 0.30 10.92
N GLU A 120 7.74 0.71 11.39
CA GLU A 120 7.87 1.78 12.38
C GLU A 120 7.42 3.13 11.82
N ARG A 121 6.74 3.93 12.64
CA ARG A 121 6.33 5.29 12.28
C ARG A 121 6.34 6.26 13.45
N TYR A 122 6.33 7.55 13.13
CA TYR A 122 6.19 8.61 14.10
C TYR A 122 4.75 9.09 14.17
N TYR A 123 4.22 9.16 15.39
CA TYR A 123 2.93 9.75 15.70
C TYR A 123 3.13 11.07 16.45
N PHE A 124 2.41 12.09 16.03
CA PHE A 124 2.48 13.43 16.62
C PHE A 124 1.20 13.67 17.41
N ASN A 125 1.34 13.77 18.74
CA ASN A 125 0.24 14.10 19.64
C ASN A 125 0.57 15.42 20.36
N GLY A 126 0.03 16.52 19.84
CA GLY A 126 0.43 17.87 20.25
C GLY A 126 1.93 18.09 20.01
N ASN A 127 2.66 18.45 21.08
CA ASN A 127 4.11 18.68 21.02
C ASN A 127 4.93 17.39 21.26
N ARG A 128 4.28 16.24 21.45
CA ARG A 128 4.98 14.97 21.68
C ARG A 128 5.13 14.19 20.39
N LYS A 129 6.34 13.71 20.16
CA LYS A 129 6.69 12.77 19.10
C LYS A 129 6.83 11.37 19.71
N ILE A 130 5.97 10.46 19.28
CA ILE A 130 5.93 9.08 19.75
C ILE A 130 6.39 8.18 18.61
N LEU A 131 7.42 7.39 18.84
CA LEU A 131 7.84 6.31 17.95
C LEU A 131 7.00 5.07 18.27
N LEU A 132 6.36 4.52 17.24
CA LEU A 132 5.62 3.27 17.31
C LEU A 132 6.31 2.24 16.42
N ARG A 133 6.54 1.04 16.93
CA ARG A 133 7.03 -0.09 16.14
C ARG A 133 5.93 -0.69 15.28
N GLU A 134 6.30 -1.57 14.35
CA GLU A 134 5.37 -2.24 13.46
C GLU A 134 4.22 -2.95 14.22
N GLY A 135 2.97 -2.66 13.84
CA GLY A 135 1.81 -3.30 14.46
C GLY A 135 1.67 -3.06 15.97
N GLU A 136 2.43 -2.13 16.57
CA GLU A 136 2.50 -1.98 18.02
C GLU A 136 1.15 -1.58 18.61
N ILE A 137 0.72 -2.27 19.67
CA ILE A 137 -0.34 -1.87 20.59
C ILE A 137 0.34 -1.54 21.92
N GLY A 138 0.29 -0.27 22.33
CA GLY A 138 1.02 0.18 23.51
C GLY A 138 0.92 1.69 23.74
N GLU A 139 1.84 2.24 24.51
CA GLU A 139 1.95 3.69 24.74
C GLU A 139 3.00 4.34 23.81
N GLY A 140 3.77 3.53 23.06
CA GLY A 140 4.88 3.97 22.24
C GLY A 140 6.07 4.52 23.04
N LEU A 141 7.16 4.83 22.35
CA LEU A 141 8.35 5.42 22.94
C LEU A 141 8.38 6.92 22.64
N THR A 142 8.49 7.76 23.66
CA THR A 142 8.71 9.20 23.43
C THR A 142 10.12 9.38 22.86
N SER A 143 10.24 9.94 21.66
CA SER A 143 11.52 10.14 20.98
C SER A 143 11.83 11.62 20.82
N SER A 144 13.00 12.04 21.30
CA SER A 144 13.55 13.38 21.14
C SER A 144 14.49 13.52 19.94
N ASN A 145 14.96 12.41 19.35
CA ASN A 145 15.97 12.41 18.30
C ASN A 145 15.47 11.63 17.08
N THR A 146 15.28 12.31 15.96
CA THR A 146 15.09 11.66 14.65
C THR A 146 16.11 12.13 13.66
N GLN A 147 16.72 11.18 12.93
CA GLN A 147 17.70 11.47 11.87
C GLN A 147 17.06 12.06 10.60
N ILE A 148 15.75 11.89 10.42
CA ILE A 148 15.01 12.35 9.23
C ILE A 148 14.23 13.63 9.60
N ASP A 149 14.40 14.68 8.79
CA ASP A 149 13.67 15.94 8.90
C ASP A 149 12.30 15.80 8.21
N PHE A 150 11.25 15.86 9.02
CA PHE A 150 9.86 15.81 8.59
C PHE A 150 9.23 17.17 8.81
N ARG A 151 8.59 17.72 7.77
CA ARG A 151 7.77 18.92 7.87
C ARG A 151 6.36 18.62 7.39
N LEU A 152 5.38 19.12 8.12
CA LEU A 152 3.97 19.08 7.73
C LEU A 152 3.55 20.52 7.46
N GLU A 153 3.14 20.78 6.22
CA GLU A 153 2.69 22.08 5.73
C GLU A 153 1.21 22.02 5.36
N GLU A 154 0.50 23.15 5.44
CA GLU A 154 -0.91 23.23 5.06
C GLU A 154 -1.07 23.73 3.63
N ASN A 155 -1.76 22.94 2.79
CA ASN A 155 -2.31 23.27 1.47
C ASN A 155 -1.31 23.65 0.37
N ASN A 156 -0.25 24.39 0.66
CA ASN A 156 0.76 24.79 -0.29
C ASN A 156 2.16 24.71 0.33
N VAL A 157 3.14 24.41 -0.51
CA VAL A 157 4.53 24.57 -0.14
C VAL A 157 5.38 24.99 -1.33
N LYS A 158 6.38 25.80 -1.02
CA LYS A 158 7.47 26.18 -1.91
C LYS A 158 8.78 25.60 -1.36
N LEU A 159 9.46 24.79 -2.15
CA LEU A 159 10.74 24.17 -1.79
C LEU A 159 11.83 24.57 -2.77
N GLU A 160 12.96 25.03 -2.26
CA GLU A 160 14.16 25.33 -3.04
C GLU A 160 15.13 24.15 -2.93
N THR A 161 15.10 23.28 -3.94
CA THR A 161 15.99 22.10 -4.02
C THR A 161 17.30 22.40 -4.72
N ASN A 162 17.34 23.45 -5.55
CA ASN A 162 18.44 23.77 -6.46
C ASN A 162 18.79 22.65 -7.44
N PHE A 163 17.88 21.69 -7.67
CA PHE A 163 18.08 20.61 -8.62
C PHE A 163 17.68 21.02 -10.03
N LEU A 164 18.57 20.79 -10.99
CA LEU A 164 18.27 20.81 -12.41
C LEU A 164 18.27 19.37 -12.92
N ASN A 165 17.19 18.96 -13.58
CA ASN A 165 16.98 17.61 -14.13
C ASN A 165 17.19 16.46 -13.11
N PRO A 166 16.53 16.47 -11.94
CA PRO A 166 16.57 15.32 -11.02
C PRO A 166 15.81 14.11 -11.59
N TYR A 167 16.01 12.94 -11.00
CA TYR A 167 15.11 11.81 -11.22
C TYR A 167 13.82 12.01 -10.41
N PHE A 168 12.69 11.74 -11.05
CA PHE A 168 11.36 11.79 -10.43
C PHE A 168 10.89 10.37 -10.14
N TYR A 169 10.58 10.10 -8.88
CA TYR A 169 10.00 8.84 -8.43
C TYR A 169 8.60 9.11 -7.91
N TYR A 170 7.60 8.39 -8.39
CA TYR A 170 6.22 8.63 -8.01
C TYR A 170 5.40 7.34 -7.98
N ILE A 171 4.26 7.42 -7.31
CA ILE A 171 3.36 6.27 -7.14
C ILE A 171 2.36 6.24 -8.28
N ASN A 172 2.40 5.15 -9.03
CA ASN A 172 1.35 4.72 -9.95
C ASN A 172 0.58 3.54 -9.32
N PRO A 173 -0.55 3.11 -9.91
CA PRO A 173 -1.33 2.00 -9.38
C PRO A 173 -0.50 0.73 -9.21
N TYR A 174 -0.24 0.37 -7.95
CA TYR A 174 0.51 -0.82 -7.51
C TYR A 174 2.02 -0.85 -7.77
N TYR A 175 2.66 0.26 -8.17
CA TYR A 175 4.12 0.29 -8.30
C TYR A 175 4.72 1.70 -8.16
N LEU A 176 6.04 1.75 -7.97
CA LEU A 176 6.83 2.97 -8.02
C LEU A 176 7.43 3.14 -9.42
N GLU A 177 7.11 4.25 -10.08
CA GLU A 177 7.70 4.62 -11.37
C GLU A 177 8.92 5.51 -11.16
N LYS A 178 9.86 5.43 -12.12
CA LYS A 178 11.00 6.33 -12.23
C LYS A 178 10.97 6.99 -13.60
N ASP A 179 11.02 8.32 -13.64
CA ASP A 179 11.11 9.11 -14.87
C ASP A 179 12.18 10.21 -14.74
N GLU A 180 12.63 10.70 -15.88
CA GLU A 180 13.49 11.88 -16.02
C GLU A 180 12.67 13.15 -16.29
N LYS A 181 11.40 12.97 -16.67
CA LYS A 181 10.46 14.08 -16.92
C LYS A 181 9.66 14.42 -15.68
N PRO A 182 9.37 15.71 -15.45
CA PRO A 182 8.50 16.13 -14.36
C PRO A 182 7.06 15.65 -14.58
N ILE A 183 6.36 15.39 -13.48
CA ILE A 183 4.93 15.08 -13.47
C ILE A 183 4.16 16.22 -12.80
N ASN A 184 3.01 16.59 -13.35
CA ASN A 184 2.24 17.71 -12.80
C ASN A 184 1.29 17.29 -11.68
N GLN A 185 0.95 16.00 -11.59
CA GLN A 185 -0.06 15.50 -10.66
C GLN A 185 0.28 14.10 -10.12
N THR A 186 0.13 13.91 -8.82
CA THR A 186 0.33 12.64 -8.08
C THR A 186 -0.17 12.80 -6.63
N PHE A 187 -0.16 11.74 -5.83
CA PHE A 187 -0.31 11.82 -4.36
C PHE A 187 1.02 11.79 -3.62
N ALA A 188 2.06 11.23 -4.25
CA ALA A 188 3.41 11.20 -3.69
C ALA A 188 4.45 11.28 -4.79
N ILE A 189 5.50 12.06 -4.54
CA ILE A 189 6.68 12.17 -5.39
C ILE A 189 7.95 12.26 -4.55
N SER A 190 9.05 11.78 -5.10
CA SER A 190 10.40 12.00 -4.61
C SER A 190 11.28 12.50 -5.74
N LEU A 191 12.01 13.57 -5.51
CA LEU A 191 13.01 14.09 -6.43
C LEU A 191 14.39 13.76 -5.89
N GLU A 192 15.22 13.10 -6.70
CA GLU A 192 16.55 12.65 -6.30
C GLU A 192 17.62 13.16 -7.25
N LEU A 193 18.67 13.75 -6.68
CA LEU A 193 19.91 14.09 -7.39
C LEU A 193 21.14 13.89 -6.49
N THR A 194 21.46 14.84 -5.62
CA THR A 194 22.49 14.69 -4.58
C THR A 194 21.93 14.21 -3.24
N GLU A 195 20.64 14.44 -3.04
CA GLU A 195 19.81 14.03 -1.91
C GLU A 195 18.38 13.88 -2.43
N SER A 196 17.45 13.51 -1.56
CA SER A 196 16.06 13.24 -1.92
C SER A 196 15.09 14.15 -1.18
N TYR A 197 14.22 14.82 -1.94
CA TYR A 197 13.09 15.58 -1.43
C TYR A 197 11.79 14.88 -1.80
N SER A 198 11.07 14.37 -0.80
CA SER A 198 9.79 13.71 -0.99
C SER A 198 8.64 14.60 -0.55
N ILE A 199 7.59 14.65 -1.35
CA ILE A 199 6.36 15.43 -1.12
C ILE A 199 5.18 14.45 -1.22
N ILE A 200 4.39 14.36 -0.16
CA ILE A 200 3.32 13.37 -0.01
C ILE A 200 2.05 14.06 0.52
N SER A 201 0.90 13.68 0.00
CA SER A 201 -0.40 14.13 0.50
C SER A 201 -1.48 13.06 0.33
N ASN A 202 -2.47 13.05 1.24
CA ASN A 202 -3.68 12.23 1.13
C ASN A 202 -4.75 12.87 0.21
N SER A 203 -4.45 14.04 -0.36
CA SER A 203 -5.15 14.62 -1.51
C SER A 203 -4.20 14.81 -2.70
N LYS A 204 -4.78 14.89 -3.89
CA LYS A 204 -4.01 14.99 -5.14
C LYS A 204 -3.18 16.28 -5.14
N LEU A 205 -1.87 16.14 -5.35
CA LEU A 205 -0.93 17.25 -5.47
C LEU A 205 -0.96 17.81 -6.88
N ASN A 206 -0.94 19.14 -6.99
CA ASN A 206 -0.60 19.86 -8.21
C ASN A 206 0.83 20.38 -8.06
N LEU A 207 1.71 19.97 -8.96
CA LEU A 207 3.15 20.22 -8.90
C LEU A 207 3.58 21.14 -10.05
N LYS A 208 4.43 22.11 -9.74
CA LYS A 208 5.12 22.94 -10.72
C LYS A 208 6.60 22.98 -10.41
N PHE A 209 7.41 22.71 -11.43
CA PHE A 209 8.87 22.70 -11.34
C PHE A 209 9.43 23.86 -12.15
N ASN A 210 10.30 24.66 -11.53
CA ASN A 210 10.95 25.77 -12.21
C ASN A 210 12.35 26.00 -11.63
N LEU A 211 13.40 25.76 -12.41
CA LEU A 211 14.79 26.12 -12.06
C LEU A 211 15.22 25.78 -10.61
N GLY A 212 15.05 24.52 -10.19
CA GLY A 212 15.41 24.09 -8.83
C GLY A 212 14.37 24.40 -7.74
N GLU A 213 13.28 25.09 -8.10
CA GLU A 213 12.14 25.34 -7.24
C GLU A 213 10.99 24.36 -7.51
N ILE A 214 10.37 23.88 -6.44
CA ILE A 214 9.15 23.07 -6.48
C ILE A 214 8.04 23.84 -5.80
N LYS A 215 6.91 23.98 -6.48
CA LYS A 215 5.64 24.39 -5.86
C LYS A 215 4.71 23.19 -5.83
N ALA A 216 4.17 22.89 -4.66
CA ALA A 216 3.17 21.85 -4.49
C ALA A 216 1.92 22.45 -3.83
N GLU A 217 0.75 22.17 -4.42
CA GLU A 217 -0.57 22.60 -3.95
C GLU A 217 -1.44 21.36 -3.72
N SER A 218 -2.27 21.39 -2.67
CA SER A 218 -3.07 20.27 -2.17
C SER A 218 -4.28 20.79 -1.40
N ASP A 219 -5.39 20.07 -1.41
CA ASP A 219 -6.58 20.43 -0.60
C ASP A 219 -6.42 20.07 0.89
N LYS A 220 -5.37 19.30 1.22
CA LYS A 220 -5.03 18.85 2.57
C LYS A 220 -3.55 19.04 2.87
N LYS A 221 -3.14 18.65 4.07
CA LYS A 221 -1.76 18.68 4.56
C LYS A 221 -0.78 18.01 3.60
N ILE A 222 0.38 18.62 3.44
CA ILE A 222 1.49 18.14 2.64
C ILE A 222 2.62 17.74 3.60
N MET A 223 3.05 16.49 3.51
CA MET A 223 4.24 16.00 4.19
C MET A 223 5.46 16.14 3.30
N ILE A 224 6.54 16.68 3.87
CA ILE A 224 7.81 16.89 3.20
C ILE A 224 8.88 16.15 3.97
N VAL A 225 9.65 15.34 3.26
CA VAL A 225 10.72 14.53 3.84
C VAL A 225 12.01 14.77 3.07
N LYS A 226 13.05 15.14 3.81
CA LYS A 226 14.41 15.23 3.28
C LYS A 226 15.22 14.02 3.73
N SER A 227 15.83 13.31 2.79
CA SER A 227 16.60 12.08 3.04
C SER A 227 17.78 11.94 2.08
N LYS A 228 18.67 10.95 2.28
CA LYS A 228 19.83 10.75 1.39
C LYS A 228 19.42 10.19 0.04
N SER A 229 18.33 9.41 -0.01
CA SER A 229 17.82 8.80 -1.24
C SER A 229 16.34 8.49 -1.14
N THR A 230 15.67 8.33 -2.28
CA THR A 230 14.26 7.94 -2.38
C THR A 230 14.00 6.58 -1.72
N LYS A 231 14.98 5.67 -1.78
CA LYS A 231 14.91 4.36 -1.10
C LYS A 231 14.85 4.48 0.42
N GLU A 232 15.41 5.54 0.99
CA GLU A 232 15.33 5.85 2.42
C GLU A 232 13.97 6.48 2.77
N ALA A 233 13.49 7.42 1.95
CA ALA A 233 12.21 8.09 2.15
C ALA A 233 11.00 7.14 2.11
N LYS A 234 11.03 6.13 1.23
CA LYS A 234 9.96 5.11 1.11
C LYS A 234 8.57 5.74 0.95
N ILE A 235 8.40 6.58 -0.07
CA ILE A 235 7.19 7.40 -0.28
C ILE A 235 5.86 6.62 -0.26
N HIS A 236 5.87 5.35 -0.69
CA HIS A 236 4.70 4.47 -0.61
C HIS A 236 4.24 4.23 0.83
N ARG A 237 5.17 4.09 1.79
CA ARG A 237 4.85 3.92 3.21
C ARG A 237 4.29 5.18 3.81
N LEU A 238 4.90 6.33 3.50
CA LEU A 238 4.44 7.62 3.96
C LEU A 238 3.04 7.93 3.44
N LEU A 239 2.76 7.64 2.17
CA LEU A 239 1.42 7.80 1.61
C LEU A 239 0.41 6.87 2.28
N TRP A 240 0.79 5.62 2.55
CA TRP A 240 -0.04 4.66 3.27
C TRP A 240 -0.35 5.14 4.69
N ASP A 241 0.65 5.64 5.41
CA ASP A 241 0.52 6.17 6.78
C ASP A 241 -0.41 7.39 6.83
N MET A 242 -0.41 8.25 5.79
CA MET A 242 -1.31 9.41 5.68
C MET A 242 -2.78 9.04 5.40
N GLU A 243 -3.04 7.84 4.85
CA GLU A 243 -4.40 7.32 4.65
C GLU A 243 -4.87 6.44 5.82
N ASN A 244 -3.94 5.84 6.58
CA ASN A 244 -4.19 4.88 7.65
C ASN A 244 -3.60 5.38 8.98
N GLU A 245 -4.32 6.27 9.66
CA GLU A 245 -3.88 6.98 10.87
C GLU A 245 -3.67 6.06 12.09
N VAL A 246 -3.12 6.62 13.19
CA VAL A 246 -2.97 5.88 14.47
C VAL A 246 -4.34 5.73 15.10
N ILE A 247 -4.61 4.54 15.61
CA ILE A 247 -5.90 4.23 16.25
C ILE A 247 -5.73 4.36 17.75
N GLU A 248 -6.53 5.21 18.40
CA GLU A 248 -6.67 5.20 19.85
C GLU A 248 -7.61 4.07 20.27
N LEU A 249 -7.21 3.30 21.27
CA LEU A 249 -7.92 2.10 21.72
C LEU A 249 -8.25 2.17 23.21
N ASP A 250 -9.43 1.70 23.58
CA ASP A 250 -9.78 1.37 24.96
C ASP A 250 -9.42 -0.10 25.26
N CYS A 251 -8.13 -0.40 25.13
CA CYS A 251 -7.55 -1.71 25.41
C CYS A 251 -6.12 -1.49 25.92
N LYS A 252 -5.84 -1.79 27.19
CA LYS A 252 -4.47 -1.79 27.70
C LYS A 252 -3.91 -3.22 27.70
N PRO A 253 -2.99 -3.58 26.78
CA PRO A 253 -2.37 -4.90 26.83
C PRO A 253 -1.48 -5.05 28.07
N PRO A 254 -1.19 -6.28 28.53
CA PRO A 254 -0.34 -6.51 29.70
C PRO A 254 1.11 -6.04 29.50
N PHE A 255 1.56 -5.94 28.25
CA PHE A 255 2.84 -5.40 27.82
C PHE A 255 2.68 -4.91 26.37
N PRO A 256 3.49 -3.95 25.89
CA PRO A 256 3.49 -3.55 24.48
C PRO A 256 3.81 -4.73 23.58
N LEU A 257 3.05 -4.91 22.50
CA LEU A 257 3.21 -6.05 21.58
C LEU A 257 2.82 -5.68 20.15
N SER A 258 3.38 -6.39 19.18
CA SER A 258 3.01 -6.24 17.77
C SER A 258 1.80 -7.12 17.44
N LEU A 259 0.68 -6.54 16.98
CA LEU A 259 -0.45 -7.31 16.45
C LEU A 259 -0.02 -8.12 15.24
N TYR A 260 0.69 -7.47 14.33
CA TYR A 260 1.17 -8.05 13.10
C TYR A 260 2.39 -7.32 12.52
N ARG A 261 3.18 -8.04 11.72
CA ARG A 261 4.35 -7.52 11.00
C ARG A 261 4.46 -8.16 9.62
N LEU A 262 4.95 -7.40 8.64
CA LEU A 262 5.26 -7.89 7.30
C LEU A 262 6.74 -7.68 6.96
N GLU A 263 7.39 -8.74 6.48
CA GLU A 263 8.76 -8.70 5.95
C GLU A 263 8.79 -9.31 4.54
N PRO A 264 9.48 -8.75 3.53
CA PRO A 264 10.19 -7.48 3.58
C PRO A 264 9.21 -6.31 3.61
N ALA A 265 9.67 -5.17 4.10
CA ALA A 265 8.81 -4.02 4.28
C ALA A 265 8.43 -3.30 2.97
N SER A 266 8.79 -3.84 1.81
CA SER A 266 8.24 -3.45 0.51
C SER A 266 6.84 -4.04 0.26
N VAL A 267 6.40 -4.98 1.10
CA VAL A 267 5.08 -5.59 1.02
C VAL A 267 4.10 -4.74 1.82
N VAL A 268 3.07 -4.23 1.14
CA VAL A 268 2.11 -3.26 1.69
C VAL A 268 0.72 -3.89 1.78
N PRO A 269 0.03 -3.79 2.92
CA PRO A 269 -1.35 -4.24 3.04
C PRO A 269 -2.29 -3.27 2.33
N LEU A 270 -3.08 -3.78 1.40
CA LEU A 270 -4.12 -3.03 0.70
C LEU A 270 -5.49 -3.17 1.36
N HIS A 271 -5.74 -4.31 2.01
CA HIS A 271 -6.99 -4.62 2.68
C HIS A 271 -6.73 -5.43 3.94
N PHE A 272 -7.59 -5.24 4.95
CA PHE A 272 -7.58 -6.00 6.19
C PHE A 272 -9.01 -6.11 6.73
N SER A 273 -9.52 -7.32 6.85
CA SER A 273 -10.82 -7.58 7.48
C SER A 273 -10.80 -8.81 8.37
N PHE A 274 -11.53 -8.74 9.48
CA PHE A 274 -11.66 -9.84 10.42
C PHE A 274 -13.12 -10.13 10.75
N SER A 275 -13.49 -11.41 10.69
CA SER A 275 -14.81 -11.92 11.05
C SER A 275 -14.74 -12.73 12.34
N GLU A 276 -15.29 -12.20 13.43
CA GLU A 276 -15.38 -12.89 14.72
C GLU A 276 -16.25 -14.16 14.66
N LYS A 277 -17.21 -14.22 13.72
CA LYS A 277 -18.09 -15.40 13.55
C LYS A 277 -17.34 -16.62 13.03
N SER A 278 -16.39 -16.39 12.12
CA SER A 278 -15.62 -17.45 11.46
C SER A 278 -14.16 -17.53 11.95
N ASN A 279 -13.72 -16.56 12.74
CA ASN A 279 -12.33 -16.32 13.13
C ASN A 279 -11.39 -16.20 11.92
N VAL A 280 -11.90 -15.68 10.81
CA VAL A 280 -11.14 -15.53 9.56
C VAL A 280 -10.60 -14.12 9.45
N LEU A 281 -9.29 -14.03 9.25
CA LEU A 281 -8.57 -12.83 8.90
C LEU A 281 -8.25 -12.87 7.40
N ASP A 282 -8.78 -11.89 6.67
CA ASP A 282 -8.52 -11.66 5.26
C ASP A 282 -7.58 -10.46 5.10
N ILE A 283 -6.49 -10.65 4.37
CA ILE A 283 -5.48 -9.63 4.08
C ILE A 283 -5.16 -9.68 2.59
N ILE A 284 -5.07 -8.52 1.97
CA ILE A 284 -4.54 -8.39 0.61
C ILE A 284 -3.23 -7.63 0.68
N LEU A 285 -2.19 -8.20 0.07
CA LEU A 285 -0.82 -7.68 0.09
C LEU A 285 -0.36 -7.35 -1.33
N GLU A 286 0.37 -6.24 -1.46
CA GLU A 286 1.02 -5.80 -2.69
C GLU A 286 2.54 -5.81 -2.52
N ASN A 287 3.29 -6.24 -3.53
CA ASN A 287 4.75 -6.16 -3.53
C ASN A 287 5.26 -4.97 -4.34
N PHE A 288 5.72 -3.91 -3.69
CA PHE A 288 6.26 -2.74 -4.41
C PHE A 288 7.69 -2.92 -4.99
N GLU A 289 8.30 -4.11 -4.90
CA GLU A 289 9.60 -4.41 -5.52
C GLU A 289 9.48 -4.82 -7.00
N ASP A 290 10.50 -4.47 -7.78
CA ASP A 290 10.67 -4.86 -9.19
C ASP A 290 11.09 -6.34 -9.39
N LYS A 291 11.06 -7.14 -8.32
CA LYS A 291 11.42 -8.55 -8.28
C LYS A 291 10.45 -9.34 -7.40
N PRO A 292 10.30 -10.66 -7.63
CA PRO A 292 9.50 -11.50 -6.73
C PRO A 292 10.11 -11.54 -5.32
N VAL A 293 9.24 -11.65 -4.31
CA VAL A 293 9.60 -11.70 -2.89
C VAL A 293 8.89 -12.85 -2.19
N ILE A 294 9.45 -13.32 -1.08
CA ILE A 294 8.73 -14.18 -0.13
C ILE A 294 8.39 -13.29 1.07
N ALA A 295 7.13 -12.88 1.15
CA ALA A 295 6.62 -12.10 2.26
C ALA A 295 6.39 -13.01 3.47
N THR A 296 6.79 -12.62 4.67
CA THR A 296 6.45 -13.29 5.92
C THR A 296 5.52 -12.40 6.71
N LEU A 297 4.30 -12.88 6.93
CA LEU A 297 3.34 -12.28 7.84
C LEU A 297 3.52 -12.93 9.21
N TYR A 298 3.89 -12.13 10.21
CA TYR A 298 3.91 -12.52 11.62
C TYR A 298 2.66 -11.99 12.30
N LEU A 299 2.06 -12.78 13.18
CA LEU A 299 0.86 -12.41 13.93
C LEU A 299 1.04 -12.67 15.42
N SER A 300 0.39 -11.87 16.25
CA SER A 300 0.08 -12.20 17.64
C SER A 300 -1.15 -13.11 17.74
N ALA A 301 -1.18 -14.15 16.91
CA ALA A 301 -2.26 -15.12 16.80
C ALA A 301 -1.70 -16.52 16.51
N ARG A 302 -2.44 -17.57 16.91
CA ARG A 302 -2.23 -18.93 16.40
C ARG A 302 -2.95 -19.07 15.07
N ILE A 303 -2.23 -19.44 14.01
CA ILE A 303 -2.82 -19.77 12.70
C ILE A 303 -3.29 -21.22 12.75
N SER A 304 -4.60 -21.46 12.73
CA SER A 304 -5.15 -22.82 12.75
C SER A 304 -5.34 -23.41 11.37
N LYS A 305 -5.59 -22.58 10.35
CA LYS A 305 -5.81 -23.02 8.97
C LYS A 305 -5.52 -21.90 7.98
N VAL A 306 -4.87 -22.24 6.87
CA VAL A 306 -4.82 -21.39 5.68
C VAL A 306 -6.00 -21.77 4.78
N ILE A 307 -6.87 -20.81 4.51
CA ILE A 307 -8.04 -20.96 3.63
C ILE A 307 -7.64 -20.61 2.20
N GLU A 308 -6.92 -19.50 2.04
CA GLU A 308 -6.42 -19.02 0.75
C GLU A 308 -5.03 -18.41 0.94
N PRO A 309 -4.05 -18.72 0.08
CA PRO A 309 -4.09 -19.73 -0.99
C PRO A 309 -3.90 -21.15 -0.45
N LEU A 310 -4.46 -22.16 -1.15
CA LEU A 310 -4.54 -23.56 -0.69
C LEU A 310 -3.18 -24.27 -0.50
N ASN A 311 -2.12 -23.80 -1.16
CA ASN A 311 -0.82 -24.49 -1.22
C ASN A 311 0.27 -23.85 -0.35
N ILE A 312 -0.12 -23.02 0.64
CA ILE A 312 0.82 -22.42 1.57
C ILE A 312 0.67 -23.08 2.94
N SER A 313 1.79 -23.61 3.44
CA SER A 313 1.89 -24.04 4.83
C SER A 313 2.15 -22.84 5.75
N SER A 314 1.43 -22.75 6.86
CA SER A 314 1.75 -21.84 7.95
C SER A 314 2.61 -22.52 9.00
N GLU A 315 3.42 -21.73 9.70
CA GLU A 315 3.93 -22.09 11.01
C GLU A 315 2.87 -21.73 12.08
N TYR A 316 3.24 -21.80 13.36
CA TYR A 316 2.30 -21.56 14.47
C TYR A 316 1.73 -20.13 14.50
N ASP A 317 2.57 -19.14 14.21
CA ASP A 317 2.29 -17.70 14.37
C ASP A 317 2.72 -16.84 13.17
N ARG A 318 3.10 -17.50 12.06
CA ARG A 318 3.58 -16.84 10.85
C ARG A 318 3.30 -17.67 9.60
N ILE A 319 3.25 -16.99 8.48
CA ILE A 319 3.02 -17.59 7.17
C ILE A 319 3.92 -16.92 6.13
N LYS A 320 4.51 -17.72 5.24
CA LYS A 320 5.35 -17.25 4.13
C LYS A 320 4.55 -17.25 2.84
N ILE A 321 4.43 -16.10 2.20
CA ILE A 321 3.63 -15.85 1.00
C ILE A 321 4.56 -15.46 -0.15
N PRO A 322 4.71 -16.29 -1.19
CA PRO A 322 5.40 -15.87 -2.39
C PRO A 322 4.55 -14.85 -3.15
N ILE A 323 5.12 -13.69 -3.45
CA ILE A 323 4.47 -12.61 -4.20
C ILE A 323 5.36 -12.28 -5.41
N ARG A 324 4.74 -12.17 -6.58
CA ARG A 324 5.46 -11.81 -7.81
C ARG A 324 5.93 -10.36 -7.76
N ARG A 325 6.79 -9.96 -8.70
CA ARG A 325 7.10 -8.55 -8.95
C ARG A 325 5.80 -7.76 -9.09
N TRP A 326 5.58 -6.73 -8.28
CA TRP A 326 4.38 -5.87 -8.34
C TRP A 326 3.06 -6.65 -8.31
N GLY A 327 3.10 -7.83 -7.68
CA GLY A 327 1.97 -8.75 -7.63
C GLY A 327 1.11 -8.51 -6.39
N ILE A 328 -0.18 -8.80 -6.54
CA ILE A 328 -1.15 -8.82 -5.44
C ILE A 328 -1.32 -10.26 -4.95
N ALA A 329 -1.28 -10.47 -3.64
CA ALA A 329 -1.61 -11.75 -3.02
C ALA A 329 -2.76 -11.57 -2.02
N LYS A 330 -3.78 -12.42 -2.14
CA LYS A 330 -4.86 -12.54 -1.14
C LYS A 330 -4.53 -13.67 -0.18
N ILE A 331 -4.73 -13.41 1.10
CA ILE A 331 -4.50 -14.35 2.20
C ILE A 331 -5.76 -14.38 3.05
N SER A 332 -6.28 -15.58 3.27
CA SER A 332 -7.39 -15.85 4.17
C SER A 332 -6.96 -16.93 5.15
N ILE A 333 -6.94 -16.62 6.44
CA ILE A 333 -6.47 -17.54 7.48
C ILE A 333 -7.44 -17.58 8.66
N GLU A 334 -7.64 -18.77 9.23
CA GLU A 334 -8.34 -18.92 10.52
C GLU A 334 -7.34 -18.70 11.66
N VAL A 335 -7.67 -17.77 12.56
CA VAL A 335 -6.80 -17.35 13.66
C VAL A 335 -7.44 -17.60 15.02
N LYS A 336 -6.62 -17.90 16.04
CA LYS A 336 -7.04 -18.10 17.43
C LYS A 336 -6.10 -17.36 18.38
N LYS A 337 -6.57 -17.10 19.61
CA LYS A 337 -5.74 -16.52 20.68
C LYS A 337 -4.45 -17.33 20.88
N LEU A 338 -3.33 -16.62 21.05
CA LEU A 338 -2.08 -17.22 21.52
C LEU A 338 -2.17 -17.48 23.03
N PRO A 339 -1.58 -18.57 23.54
CA PRO A 339 -1.33 -18.69 24.97
C PRO A 339 -0.41 -17.56 25.45
N GLU A 340 -0.61 -17.09 26.68
CA GLU A 340 0.09 -15.91 27.23
C GLU A 340 1.63 -16.03 27.13
N ILE A 341 2.18 -17.24 27.33
CA ILE A 341 3.62 -17.48 27.24
C ILE A 341 4.18 -17.21 25.84
N PHE A 342 3.40 -17.47 24.78
CA PHE A 342 3.79 -17.15 23.41
C PHE A 342 3.59 -15.67 23.10
N LEU A 343 2.54 -15.06 23.66
CA LEU A 343 2.29 -13.63 23.53
C LEU A 343 3.42 -12.81 24.17
N LYS A 344 3.95 -13.23 25.33
CA LYS A 344 5.12 -12.59 25.98
C LYS A 344 6.37 -12.56 25.10
N ARG A 345 6.55 -13.55 24.22
CA ARG A 345 7.65 -13.58 23.25
C ARG A 345 7.47 -12.59 22.09
N LYS A 346 6.27 -12.01 21.95
CA LYS A 346 5.92 -10.96 20.97
C LYS A 346 5.97 -9.55 21.58
N ALA A 347 6.40 -9.42 22.83
CA ALA A 347 6.56 -8.13 23.49
C ALA A 347 7.63 -7.29 22.78
N ILE A 348 7.44 -5.97 22.78
CA ILE A 348 8.25 -4.97 22.07
C ILE A 348 9.21 -4.24 23.00
#